data_AF-M0NTQ4-F1
#
_entry.id   AF-M0NTQ4-F1
#
_cell.length_a   1.000
_cell.length_b   1.000
_cell.length_c   1.000
_cell.angle_alpha   90.00
_cell.angle_beta   90.00
_cell.angle_gamma   90.00
#
_symmetry.space_group_name_H-M   'P 1'
#
loop_
_entity.id
_entity.type
_entity.pdbx_description
1 polymer ?
#
loop_
_entity_poly.entity_id
_entity_poly.type
_entity_poly.pdbx_seq_one_letter_code
_entity_poly.pdbx_strand_id
1 'polypeptide(L)'
;MSRSRTYRCLNCLEHTVSREFDTSHLSVTCPNCESFERFVNGAVYRQFQSFEESPPTELDWGRLDRMEKLVVAERLARSTKTIDDFDVVGGDGEEAAGGSVDAGESAALK
;
A
#
# COMPACT_ATOMS: atom_id res chain seq x y z
N MET A 1 5.29 -28.92 -2.31
CA MET A 1 4.10 -28.19 -1.85
C MET A 1 4.38 -26.70 -2.00
N SER A 2 3.97 -26.09 -3.11
CA SER A 2 3.94 -24.63 -3.24
C SER A 2 2.97 -24.10 -2.18
N ARG A 3 3.43 -23.18 -1.32
CA ARG A 3 2.56 -22.55 -0.33
C ARG A 3 1.83 -21.40 -1.02
N SER A 4 0.52 -21.54 -1.23
CA SER A 4 -0.29 -20.43 -1.74
C SER A 4 -0.35 -19.31 -0.70
N ARG A 5 -0.39 -18.08 -1.20
CA ARG A 5 -0.54 -16.83 -0.44
C ARG A 5 -1.82 -16.15 -0.86
N THR A 6 -2.55 -15.66 0.13
CA THR A 6 -3.77 -14.87 -0.08
C THR A 6 -3.40 -13.40 -0.18
N TYR A 7 -4.07 -12.69 -1.08
CA TYR A 7 -3.93 -11.25 -1.25
C TYR A 7 -5.31 -10.60 -1.23
N ARG A 8 -5.48 -9.47 -0.55
CA ARG A 8 -6.77 -8.79 -0.34
C ARG A 8 -6.81 -7.47 -1.10
N CYS A 9 -7.91 -7.20 -1.80
CA CYS A 9 -8.15 -5.93 -2.48
C CYS A 9 -8.17 -4.79 -1.45
N LEU A 10 -7.38 -3.74 -1.66
CA LEU A 10 -7.34 -2.59 -0.75
C LEU A 10 -8.51 -1.61 -0.91
N ASN A 11 -9.29 -1.74 -1.98
CA ASN A 11 -10.46 -0.89 -2.20
C ASN A 11 -11.69 -1.45 -1.48
N CYS A 12 -12.25 -2.58 -1.95
CA CYS A 12 -13.45 -3.16 -1.33
C CYS A 12 -13.18 -3.89 -0.02
N LEU A 13 -11.95 -4.34 0.25
CA LEU A 13 -11.59 -5.19 1.41
C LEU A 13 -12.33 -6.55 1.49
N GLU A 14 -13.31 -6.81 0.64
CA GLU A 14 -14.12 -8.04 0.64
C GLU A 14 -13.44 -9.19 -0.09
N HIS A 15 -12.87 -8.92 -1.26
CA HIS A 15 -12.34 -9.98 -2.13
C HIS A 15 -10.87 -10.29 -1.90
N THR A 16 -10.53 -11.58 -2.04
CA THR A 16 -9.14 -12.06 -1.99
C THR A 16 -8.81 -13.00 -3.13
N VAL A 17 -7.59 -12.94 -3.62
CA VAL A 17 -7.03 -13.89 -4.61
C VAL A 17 -5.93 -14.74 -3.98
N SER A 18 -5.76 -15.97 -4.43
CA SER A 18 -4.67 -16.86 -3.98
C SER A 18 -3.67 -17.10 -5.11
N ARG A 19 -2.37 -16.97 -4.82
CA ARG A 19 -1.27 -17.18 -5.78
C ARG A 19 -0.13 -17.97 -5.14
N GLU A 20 0.65 -18.69 -5.94
CA GLU A 20 1.74 -19.53 -5.45
C GLU A 20 3.07 -18.77 -5.21
N PHE A 21 3.19 -17.59 -5.78
CA PHE A 21 4.34 -16.71 -5.58
C PHE A 21 4.11 -15.78 -4.38
N ASP A 22 5.21 -15.39 -3.75
CA ASP A 22 5.22 -14.68 -2.47
C ASP A 22 5.75 -13.25 -2.63
N THR A 23 4.87 -12.32 -3.02
CA THR A 23 5.18 -10.88 -3.18
C THR A 23 4.43 -10.05 -2.14
N SER A 24 4.79 -8.77 -2.00
CA SER A 24 4.13 -7.82 -1.11
C SER A 24 2.74 -7.43 -1.60
N HIS A 25 2.56 -7.27 -2.91
CA HIS A 25 1.28 -6.90 -3.51
C HIS A 25 1.18 -7.32 -4.98
N LEU A 26 -0.05 -7.33 -5.49
CA LEU A 26 -0.41 -7.52 -6.89
C LEU A 26 -1.16 -6.28 -7.38
N SER A 27 -1.03 -5.95 -8.66
CA SER A 27 -1.90 -4.98 -9.31
C SER A 27 -2.75 -5.71 -10.32
N VAL A 28 -4.03 -5.91 -10.00
CA VAL A 28 -4.99 -6.66 -10.83
C VAL A 28 -6.38 -6.07 -10.68
N THR A 29 -7.23 -6.24 -11.69
CA THR A 29 -8.65 -5.90 -11.59
C THR A 29 -9.32 -6.78 -10.55
N CYS A 30 -9.99 -6.15 -9.59
CA CYS A 30 -10.76 -6.86 -8.59
C CYS A 30 -12.05 -7.41 -9.22
N PRO A 31 -12.33 -8.72 -9.14
CA PRO A 31 -13.56 -9.28 -9.70
C PRO A 31 -14.82 -8.93 -8.89
N ASN A 32 -14.68 -8.28 -7.72
CA ASN A 32 -15.80 -7.87 -6.88
C ASN A 32 -16.21 -6.41 -7.09
N CYS A 33 -15.24 -5.48 -7.02
CA CYS A 33 -15.52 -4.05 -7.21
C CYS A 33 -15.12 -3.52 -8.59
N GLU A 34 -14.68 -4.40 -9.49
CA GLU A 34 -14.31 -4.14 -10.90
C GLU A 34 -13.21 -3.08 -11.09
N SER A 35 -12.65 -2.57 -10.00
CA SER A 35 -11.62 -1.53 -9.99
C SER A 35 -10.25 -2.17 -10.19
N PHE A 36 -9.38 -1.49 -10.95
CA PHE A 36 -7.97 -1.88 -11.05
C PHE A 36 -7.23 -1.43 -9.79
N GLU A 37 -6.90 -2.40 -8.94
CA GLU A 37 -6.51 -2.10 -7.57
C GLU A 37 -5.29 -2.89 -7.12
N ARG A 38 -4.70 -2.40 -6.03
CA ARG A 38 -3.65 -3.13 -5.34
C ARG A 38 -4.25 -4.18 -4.41
N PHE A 39 -3.82 -5.42 -4.61
CA PHE A 39 -4.10 -6.54 -3.72
C PHE A 39 -2.90 -6.76 -2.81
N VAL A 40 -3.04 -6.47 -1.51
CA VAL A 40 -1.95 -6.59 -0.55
C VAL A 40 -1.86 -8.02 0.00
N ASN A 41 -0.66 -8.50 0.28
CA ASN A 41 -0.45 -9.81 0.88
C ASN A 41 -1.18 -9.95 2.24
N GLY A 42 -1.81 -11.09 2.49
CA GLY A 42 -2.64 -11.31 3.67
C GLY A 42 -1.89 -11.28 5.00
N ALA A 43 -0.58 -11.56 5.03
CA ALA A 43 0.22 -11.36 6.24
C ALA A 43 0.37 -9.86 6.57
N VAL A 44 0.64 -9.05 5.55
CA VAL A 44 0.75 -7.59 5.66
C VAL A 44 -0.58 -6.98 6.07
N TYR A 45 -1.69 -7.40 5.44
CA TYR A 45 -3.01 -6.90 5.81
C TYR A 45 -3.38 -7.21 7.25
N ARG A 46 -3.10 -8.43 7.74
CA ARG A 46 -3.37 -8.79 9.14
C ARG A 46 -2.53 -7.97 10.11
N GLN A 47 -1.25 -7.74 9.80
CA GLN A 47 -0.39 -6.90 10.62
C GLN A 47 -0.90 -5.45 10.67
N PHE A 48 -1.24 -4.90 9.51
CA PHE A 48 -1.85 -3.57 9.39
C PHE A 48 -3.12 -3.47 10.23
N GLN A 49 -4.05 -4.42 10.09
CA GLN A 49 -5.30 -4.43 10.86
C GLN A 49 -5.06 -4.53 12.36
N SER A 50 -4.11 -5.37 12.80
CA SER A 50 -3.76 -5.49 14.21
C SER A 50 -3.28 -4.16 14.80
N PHE A 51 -2.56 -3.35 14.04
CA PHE A 51 -2.08 -2.03 14.48
C PHE A 51 -3.15 -0.94 14.35
N GLU A 52 -4.08 -1.05 13.39
CA GLU A 52 -5.26 -0.18 13.37
C GLU A 52 -6.16 -0.40 14.58
N GLU A 53 -6.30 -1.65 15.04
CA GLU A 53 -7.09 -2.00 16.23
C GLU A 53 -6.35 -1.67 17.53
N SER A 54 -5.03 -1.89 17.56
CA SER A 54 -4.19 -1.64 18.72
C SER A 54 -2.84 -1.06 18.28
N PRO A 55 -2.72 0.27 18.16
CA PRO A 55 -1.49 0.91 17.72
C PRO A 55 -0.29 0.56 18.61
N PRO A 56 0.90 0.37 18.03
CA PRO A 56 2.13 0.21 18.81
C PRO A 56 2.44 1.48 19.62
N THR A 57 3.10 1.34 20.77
CA THR A 57 3.40 2.48 21.65
C THR A 57 4.69 3.20 21.23
N GLU A 58 5.60 2.44 20.62
CA GLU A 58 6.95 2.86 20.24
C GLU A 58 6.98 3.61 18.90
N LEU A 59 5.88 3.56 18.14
CA LEU A 59 5.74 4.18 16.82
C LEU A 59 4.46 5.03 16.81
N ASP A 60 4.58 6.30 16.40
CA ASP A 60 3.42 7.19 16.24
C ASP A 60 2.61 6.81 14.99
N TRP A 61 1.87 5.71 15.10
CA TRP A 61 1.05 5.14 14.05
C TRP A 61 -0.02 6.12 13.55
N GLY A 62 -0.50 7.02 14.40
CA GLY A 62 -1.54 8.00 14.07
C GLY A 62 -1.07 9.07 13.08
N ARG A 63 0.24 9.37 13.04
CA ARG A 63 0.82 10.34 12.11
C ARG A 63 1.06 9.78 10.71
N LEU A 64 1.09 8.46 10.57
CA LEU A 64 1.34 7.80 9.29
C LEU A 64 0.08 7.79 8.42
N ASP A 65 0.24 8.09 7.15
CA ASP A 65 -0.82 7.87 6.18
C ASP A 65 -1.06 6.37 5.92
N ARG A 66 -2.14 6.05 5.21
CA ARG A 66 -2.51 4.65 4.93
C ARG A 66 -1.41 3.89 4.18
N MET A 67 -0.71 4.53 3.26
CA MET A 67 0.35 3.90 2.46
C MET A 67 1.59 3.65 3.31
N GLU A 68 1.99 4.62 4.12
CA GLU A 68 3.11 4.50 5.07
C GLU A 68 2.86 3.37 6.07
N LYS A 69 1.66 3.32 6.66
CA LYS A 69 1.23 2.22 7.53
C LYS A 69 1.36 0.85 6.84
N LEU A 70 0.92 0.74 5.58
CA LEU A 70 1.04 -0.51 4.82
C LEU A 70 2.50 -0.89 4.54
N VAL A 71 3.38 0.09 4.35
CA VAL A 71 4.83 -0.16 4.19
C VAL A 71 5.44 -0.66 5.50
N VAL A 72 5.13 -0.04 6.64
CA VAL A 72 5.60 -0.51 7.95
C VAL A 72 5.11 -1.94 8.21
N ALA A 73 3.83 -2.20 8.01
CA ALA A 73 3.26 -3.54 8.15
C ALA A 73 3.91 -4.58 7.21
N GLU A 74 4.27 -4.17 5.99
CA GLU A 74 4.96 -5.03 5.02
C GLU A 74 6.34 -5.45 5.52
N ARG A 75 7.13 -4.47 5.98
CA ARG A 75 8.45 -4.70 6.51
C ARG A 75 8.43 -5.57 7.77
N LEU A 76 7.52 -5.32 8.71
CA LEU A 76 7.39 -6.12 9.92
C LEU A 76 6.95 -7.56 9.63
N ALA A 77 5.97 -7.76 8.73
CA ALA A 77 5.41 -9.08 8.49
C ALA A 77 6.26 -9.97 7.58
N ARG A 78 7.16 -9.39 6.76
CA ARG A 78 7.83 -10.09 5.66
C ARG A 78 9.34 -9.90 5.57
N SER A 79 9.93 -9.11 6.46
CA SER A 79 11.38 -8.95 6.54
C SER A 79 11.86 -9.21 7.97
N THR A 80 13.15 -9.01 8.24
CA THR A 80 13.75 -9.12 9.57
C THR A 80 13.67 -7.81 10.36
N LYS A 81 12.85 -6.86 9.90
CA LYS A 81 12.67 -5.55 10.53
C LYS A 81 11.75 -5.62 11.74
N THR A 82 12.03 -4.78 12.71
CA THR A 82 11.31 -4.62 13.98
C THR A 82 10.76 -3.20 14.09
N ILE A 83 9.91 -2.93 15.08
CA ILE A 83 9.34 -1.58 15.25
C ILE A 83 10.44 -0.55 15.50
N ASP A 84 11.51 -0.93 16.20
CA ASP A 84 12.67 -0.09 16.50
C ASP A 84 13.45 0.35 15.24
N ASP A 85 13.22 -0.29 14.09
CA ASP A 85 13.83 0.10 12.82
C ASP A 85 13.12 1.29 12.13
N PHE A 86 12.03 1.82 12.71
CA PHE A 86 11.23 2.90 12.13
C PHE A 86 11.28 4.16 12.99
N ASP A 87 11.29 5.31 12.31
CA ASP A 87 11.17 6.62 12.93
C ASP A 87 10.22 7.49 12.08
N VAL A 88 9.39 8.31 12.74
CA VAL A 88 8.39 9.17 12.10
C VAL A 88 8.93 10.59 12.01
N VAL A 89 9.60 10.88 10.90
CA VAL A 89 10.10 12.23 10.60
C VAL A 89 8.95 13.08 10.04
N GLY A 90 8.70 14.25 10.62
CA GLY A 90 7.65 15.15 10.16
C GLY A 90 7.94 15.72 8.78
N GLY A 91 6.99 15.57 7.85
CA GLY A 91 6.94 16.34 6.62
C GLY A 91 6.15 17.63 6.84
N ASP A 92 6.82 18.68 7.33
CA ASP A 92 6.27 20.03 7.21
C ASP A 92 6.28 20.41 5.72
N GLY A 93 5.11 20.23 5.09
CA GLY A 93 4.72 20.53 3.71
C GLY A 93 5.78 21.06 2.73
N GLU A 94 6.01 20.29 1.66
CA GLU A 94 6.29 20.87 0.36
C GLU A 94 5.35 20.21 -0.66
N GLU A 95 4.43 21.01 -1.18
CA GLU A 95 3.50 20.65 -2.23
C GLU A 95 4.30 20.21 -3.46
N ALA A 96 4.20 18.93 -3.85
CA ALA A 96 4.60 18.50 -5.18
C ALA A 96 3.59 19.11 -6.16
N ALA A 97 3.92 20.32 -6.63
CA ALA A 97 3.18 21.10 -7.61
C ALA A 97 2.61 20.19 -8.72
N GLY A 98 1.28 20.23 -8.83
CA GLY A 98 0.58 19.72 -10.00
C GLY A 98 1.10 20.42 -11.25
N GLY A 99 1.89 19.69 -12.03
CA GLY A 99 2.25 20.08 -13.39
C GLY A 99 1.05 19.88 -14.31
N SER A 100 0.10 20.82 -14.27
CA SER A 100 -0.85 21.01 -15.36
C SER A 100 -0.11 21.53 -16.59
N VAL A 101 0.08 20.68 -17.60
CA VAL A 101 0.32 21.13 -18.97
C VAL A 101 -0.90 20.74 -19.79
N ASP A 102 -1.85 21.66 -19.86
CA ASP A 102 -2.85 21.69 -20.93
C ASP A 102 -2.59 22.92 -21.81
N ALA A 103 -3.08 22.82 -23.05
CA ALA A 103 -3.04 23.77 -24.16
C ALA A 103 -1.82 23.66 -25.10
N GLY A 104 -2.05 22.95 -26.20
CA GLY A 104 -1.16 22.86 -27.35
C GLY A 104 -1.15 24.09 -28.24
N GLU A 105 -0.30 24.04 -29.27
CA GLU A 105 -0.46 24.86 -30.45
C GLU A 105 -0.05 24.06 -31.69
N SER A 106 -0.99 24.01 -32.64
CA SER A 106 -0.86 23.46 -33.98
C SER A 106 0.12 24.30 -34.81
N ALA A 107 1.10 23.67 -35.45
CA ALA A 107 1.82 24.28 -36.57
C ALA A 107 2.07 23.25 -37.66
N ALA A 108 1.01 22.91 -38.40
CA ALA A 108 1.15 22.40 -39.76
C ALA A 108 1.10 23.61 -40.70
N LEU A 109 2.27 24.05 -41.18
CA LEU A 109 2.35 24.92 -42.36
C LEU A 109 2.94 24.12 -43.52
N LYS A 110 2.07 23.94 -44.51
CA LYS A 110 2.26 23.89 -45.97
C LYS A 110 3.61 23.45 -46.53
#